data_AF-A0A2P5BFN8-F1
#
_entry.id   AF-A0A2P5BFN8-F1
#
_cell.length_a   1.000
_cell.length_b   1.000
_cell.length_c   1.000
_cell.angle_alpha   90.00
_cell.angle_beta   90.00
_cell.angle_gamma   90.00
#
_symmetry.space_group_name_H-M   'P 1'
#
loop_
_entity.id
_entity.type
_entity.pdbx_description
1 polymer ?
#
loop_
_entity_poly.entity_id
_entity_poly.type
_entity_poly.pdbx_seq_one_letter_code
_entity_poly.pdbx_strand_id
1 'polypeptide(L)' 'MGQASDKIKLTSGSIIEVSRLPGYVLQTKVMGDVVSKVESELLCRAYFQLYLGDDAFDTDAKEKFGQSLLSLF' A
#
# COMPACT_ATOMS: atom_id res chain seq x y z
N MET A 1 -13.03 0.43 -5.84
CA MET A 1 -12.01 -0.54 -5.37
C MET A 1 -12.46 -1.92 -5.81
N GLY A 2 -11.55 -2.77 -6.32
CA GLY A 2 -11.91 -4.15 -6.65
C GLY A 2 -12.48 -4.88 -5.42
N GLN A 3 -13.48 -5.73 -5.61
CA GLN A 3 -14.07 -6.47 -4.49
C GLN A 3 -13.01 -7.39 -3.87
N ALA A 4 -12.72 -7.18 -2.58
CA ALA A 4 -12.02 -8.17 -1.78
C ALA A 4 -13.01 -9.28 -1.42
N SER A 5 -12.53 -10.52 -1.30
CA SER A 5 -13.40 -11.61 -0.88
C SER A 5 -13.92 -11.36 0.55
N ASP A 6 -15.24 -11.37 0.75
CA ASP A 6 -15.90 -11.21 2.06
C ASP A 6 -15.54 -12.30 3.10
N LYS A 7 -14.73 -13.29 2.69
CA LYS A 7 -14.29 -14.40 3.52
C LYS A 7 -13.23 -14.01 4.56
N ILE A 8 -12.58 -12.85 4.41
CA ILE A 8 -11.39 -12.51 5.19
C ILE A 8 -11.74 -11.47 6.26
N LYS A 9 -11.79 -11.93 7.52
CA LYS A 9 -11.96 -11.07 8.68
C LYS A 9 -10.61 -10.49 9.09
N LEU A 10 -10.54 -9.17 9.23
CA LEU A 10 -9.36 -8.48 9.77
C LEU A 10 -9.45 -8.45 11.30
N THR A 11 -8.79 -9.39 11.96
CA THR A 11 -8.66 -9.41 13.42
C THR A 11 -7.45 -8.57 13.86
N SER A 12 -7.40 -8.17 15.14
CA SER A 12 -6.21 -7.50 15.68
C SER A 12 -4.95 -8.34 15.43
N GLY A 13 -3.86 -7.67 15.04
CA GLY A 13 -2.61 -8.33 14.64
C GLY A 13 -2.57 -8.84 13.20
N SER A 14 -3.66 -8.71 12.43
CA SER A 14 -3.63 -9.04 11.00
C SER A 14 -2.67 -8.12 10.25
N ILE A 15 -1.88 -8.69 9.34
CA ILE A 15 -0.97 -7.93 8.49
C ILE A 15 -1.60 -7.80 7.10
N ILE A 16 -1.71 -6.55 6.64
CA ILE A 16 -2.10 -6.23 5.26
C ILE A 16 -0.85 -5.70 4.56
N GLU A 17 -0.46 -6.36 3.49
CA GLU A 17 0.64 -5.92 2.64
C GLU A 17 0.06 -5.36 1.35
N VAL A 18 0.41 -4.12 1.01
CA VAL A 18 0.03 -3.52 -0.26
C VAL A 18 1.29 -3.23 -1.06
N SER A 19 1.35 -3.74 -2.29
CA SER A 19 2.51 -3.65 -3.16
C SER A 19 2.13 -3.09 -4.52
N ARG A 20 2.94 -2.18 -5.05
CA ARG A 20 2.92 -1.79 -6.47
C ARG A 20 3.85 -2.72 -7.23
N LEU A 21 3.29 -3.58 -8.07
CA LEU A 21 4.07 -4.45 -8.96
C LEU A 21 4.33 -3.74 -10.31
N PRO A 22 5.28 -4.23 -11.12
CA PRO A 22 5.44 -3.77 -12.51
C PRO A 22 4.12 -3.82 -13.29
N GLY A 23 3.93 -2.90 -14.23
CA GLY A 23 2.67 -2.76 -14.97
C GLY A 23 1.54 -2.07 -14.20
N TYR A 24 1.86 -1.34 -13.12
CA TYR A 24 0.86 -0.61 -12.31
C TYR A 24 -0.23 -1.49 -11.69
N VAL A 25 0.16 -2.69 -11.25
CA VAL A 25 -0.73 -3.59 -10.53
C VAL A 25 -0.60 -3.31 -9.04
N LEU A 26 -1.69 -2.87 -8.41
CA LEU A 26 -1.82 -2.80 -6.96
C LEU A 26 -2.22 -4.18 -6.45
N GLN A 27 -1.31 -4.87 -5.77
CA GLN A 27 -1.56 -6.14 -5.12
C GLN A 27 -1.81 -5.91 -3.63
N THR A 28 -2.84 -6.56 -3.09
CA THR A 28 -3.08 -6.64 -1.65
C THR A 28 -2.95 -8.09 -1.20
N LYS A 29 -2.18 -8.31 -0.14
CA LYS A 29 -2.16 -9.55 0.62
C LYS A 29 -2.69 -9.32 2.02
N VAL A 30 -3.39 -10.32 2.54
CA VAL A 30 -3.80 -10.34 3.94
C VAL A 30 -3.30 -11.65 4.53
N MET A 31 -2.51 -11.57 5.60
CA MET A 31 -1.89 -12.74 6.23
C MET A 31 -1.07 -13.60 5.24
N GLY A 32 -0.39 -12.96 4.29
CA GLY A 32 0.42 -13.61 3.26
C GLY A 32 -0.36 -14.07 2.01
N ASP A 33 -1.68 -14.22 2.09
CA ASP A 33 -2.52 -14.65 0.98
C ASP A 33 -2.89 -13.49 0.06
N VAL A 34 -2.80 -13.68 -1.26
CA VAL A 34 -3.19 -12.66 -2.23
C VAL A 34 -4.71 -12.59 -2.32
N VAL A 35 -5.27 -11.46 -1.89
CA VAL A 35 -6.73 -11.27 -1.84
C VAL A 35 -7.22 -10.37 -2.97
N SER A 36 -6.34 -9.55 -3.55
CA SER A 36 -6.68 -8.65 -4.64
C SER A 36 -5.47 -8.33 -5.51
N LYS A 37 -5.74 -8.13 -6.80
CA LYS A 37 -4.83 -7.53 -7.79
C LYS A 37 -5.67 -6.64 -8.70
N VAL A 38 -5.27 -5.37 -8.84
CA VAL A 38 -5.95 -4.41 -9.71
C VAL A 38 -4.90 -3.69 -10.55
N GLU A 39 -5.03 -3.78 -11.87
CA GLU A 39 -4.20 -3.02 -12.80
C GLU A 39 -4.79 -1.62 -13.00
N SER A 40 -4.15 -0.62 -12.42
CA SER A 40 -4.55 0.77 -12.53
C SER A 40 -3.45 1.68 -12.01
N GLU A 41 -2.85 2.45 -12.92
CA GLU A 41 -1.88 3.49 -12.55
C GLU A 41 -2.49 4.52 -11.59
N LEU A 42 -3.73 4.96 -11.87
CA LEU A 42 -4.42 5.92 -11.03
C LEU A 42 -4.61 5.38 -9.61
N LEU A 43 -5.03 4.12 -9.45
CA LEU A 43 -5.22 3.53 -8.13
C LEU A 43 -3.90 3.37 -7.39
N CYS A 44 -2.83 2.94 -8.08
CA CYS A 44 -1.49 2.88 -7.48
C CYS A 44 -1.09 4.25 -6.95
N ARG A 45 -1.16 5.30 -7.78
CA ARG A 45 -0.79 6.66 -7.39
C ARG A 45 -1.62 7.16 -6.22
N ALA A 46 -2.95 7.01 -6.30
CA ALA A 46 -3.85 7.43 -5.24
C ALA A 46 -3.57 6.72 -3.91
N TYR A 47 -3.31 5.41 -3.93
CA TYR A 47 -3.03 4.66 -2.70
C TYR A 47 -1.73 5.13 -2.03
N PHE A 48 -0.64 5.26 -2.79
CA PHE A 48 0.64 5.70 -2.20
C PHE A 48 0.66 7.19 -1.83
N GLN A 49 -0.18 8.03 -2.44
CA GLN A 49 -0.34 9.42 -2.00
C GLN A 49 -0.88 9.53 -0.56
N LEU A 50 -1.65 8.56 -0.08
CA LEU A 50 -2.13 8.56 1.32
C LEU A 50 -0.99 8.43 2.35
N TYR A 51 0.17 7.90 1.94
CA TYR A 51 1.31 7.66 2.84
C TYR A 51 2.53 8.51 2.52
N LEU A 52 2.71 8.86 1.25
CA LEU A 52 3.90 9.58 0.75
C LEU A 52 3.56 10.90 0.05
N GLY A 53 2.27 11.22 -0.13
CA GLY A 53 1.81 12.49 -0.71
C GLY A 53 1.86 13.63 0.30
N ASP A 54 1.41 14.82 -0.11
CA ASP A 54 1.51 16.04 0.68
C ASP A 54 0.71 15.95 1.99
N ASP A 55 -0.52 15.44 1.92
CA ASP A 55 -1.41 15.21 3.07
C ASP A 55 -1.38 13.74 3.55
N ALA A 56 -0.21 13.26 3.95
CA ALA A 56 -0.04 11.87 4.40
C ALA A 56 -0.74 11.59 5.74
N PHE A 57 -1.17 10.34 5.95
CA PHE A 57 -1.76 9.91 7.23
C PHE A 57 -0.80 10.01 8.42
N ASP A 58 0.50 9.82 8.18
CA ASP A 58 1.56 9.90 9.19
C ASP A 58 2.74 10.67 8.59
N THR A 59 2.81 11.96 8.90
CA THR A 59 3.85 12.86 8.38
C THR A 59 5.23 12.48 8.91
N ASP A 60 5.35 12.06 10.16
CA ASP A 60 6.63 11.66 10.76
C ASP A 60 7.20 10.42 10.06
N ALA A 61 6.34 9.45 9.73
CA ALA A 61 6.73 8.26 8.97
C ALA A 61 7.18 8.63 7.55
N LYS A 62 6.45 9.53 6.86
CA LYS A 62 6.84 10.05 5.53
C LYS A 62 8.22 10.73 5.58
N GLU A 63 8.49 11.56 6.58
CA GLU A 63 9.77 12.25 6.72
C GLU A 63 10.93 11.28 6.98
N LYS A 64 10.76 10.32 7.91
CA LYS A 64 11.76 9.27 8.17
C LYS A 64 12.04 8.42 6.94
N PHE A 65 10.99 8.07 6.19
CA PHE A 65 11.13 7.36 4.92
C PHE A 65 11.96 8.18 3.93
N GLY A 66 11.66 9.48 3.78
CA GLY A 66 12.40 10.39 2.91
C GLY A 66 13.87 10.52 3.30
N GLN A 67 14.17 10.70 4.59
CA GLN A 67 15.55 10.75 5.11
C GLN A 67 16.31 9.44 4.84
N SER A 68 15.65 8.30 5.04
CA SER A 68 16.23 6.98 4.76
C SER A 68 16.50 6.75 3.28
N LEU A 69 15.70 7.36 2.39
CA LEU A 69 15.94 7.29 0.95
C LEU A 69 17.13 8.15 0.53
N LEU A 70 17.28 9.33 1.14
CA LEU A 70 18.41 10.23 0.86
C LEU A 70 19.76 9.61 1.26
N SER A 71 19.80 8.77 2.30
CA SER A 71 21.04 8.10 2.73
C SER A 71 21.50 6.96 1.80
N LEU A 72 20.71 6.61 0.78
CA LEU A 72 21.09 5.63 -0.24
C LEU A 72 21.91 6.24 -1.38
N PHE A 73 22.09 7.57 -1.40
CA PHE A 73 22.89 8.33 -2.37
C PHE A 73 24.08 8.99 -1.68
#